data_AF-A0A8J8BTU3-F1
#
_entry.id   AF-A0A8J8BTU3-F1
#
_cell.length_a   1.000
_cell.length_b   1.000
_cell.length_c   1.000
_cell.angle_alpha   90.00
_cell.angle_beta   90.00
_cell.angle_gamma   90.00
#
_symmetry.space_group_name_H-M   'P 1'
#
loop_
_entity.id
_entity.type
_entity.pdbx_description
1 polymer ?
#
loop_
_entity_poly.entity_id
_entity_poly.type
_entity_poly.pdbx_seq_one_letter_code
_entity_poly.pdbx_strand_id
1 'polypeptide(L)'
;MKGTECGADYMLTSENQDKRCNARDTSENEQRQFFCPVCGKVIGVPHLPDIQSVVTDGWYNEQKTRIIDSQVLLHHEFPHYYDEEKDRILKDSHDITAVIRAQFNFKGDCCVFDILKLQKVSLGVDHGIT
;
A
#
# COMPACT_ATOMS: atom_id res chain seq x y z
N MET A 1 -22.81 -16.88 -30.85
CA MET A 1 -21.71 -16.07 -30.28
C MET A 1 -20.69 -17.03 -29.73
N LYS A 2 -19.47 -17.01 -30.28
CA LYS A 2 -18.38 -17.94 -29.92
C LYS A 2 -17.83 -17.53 -28.55
N GLY A 3 -17.80 -18.47 -27.61
CA GLY A 3 -17.04 -18.31 -26.37
C GLY A 3 -15.56 -18.29 -26.69
N THR A 4 -14.87 -17.28 -26.22
CA THR A 4 -13.40 -17.24 -26.25
C THR A 4 -12.92 -18.00 -25.03
N GLU A 5 -12.31 -19.15 -25.28
CA GLU A 5 -11.59 -19.94 -24.29
C GLU A 5 -10.42 -19.09 -23.77
N CYS A 6 -10.47 -18.71 -22.49
CA CYS A 6 -9.30 -18.20 -21.79
C CYS A 6 -8.38 -19.40 -21.57
N GLY A 7 -7.42 -19.59 -22.47
CA GLY A 7 -6.45 -20.68 -22.43
C GLY A 7 -5.82 -20.80 -21.05
N ALA A 8 -6.07 -21.95 -20.42
CA ALA A 8 -5.39 -22.40 -19.24
C ALA A 8 -4.01 -22.92 -19.68
N ASP A 9 -2.97 -22.14 -19.46
CA ASP A 9 -1.60 -22.64 -19.46
C ASP A 9 -0.72 -21.69 -18.68
N TYR A 10 -0.53 -21.95 -17.39
CA TYR A 10 0.73 -21.76 -16.65
C TYR A 10 0.55 -22.27 -15.22
N MET A 11 0.70 -23.57 -15.03
CA MET A 11 1.00 -24.14 -13.71
C MET A 11 2.48 -23.86 -13.41
N LEU A 12 2.79 -22.65 -12.90
CA LEU A 12 4.07 -22.44 -12.22
C LEU A 12 4.01 -23.25 -10.92
N THR A 13 4.93 -24.21 -10.75
CA THR A 13 5.00 -25.00 -9.53
C THR A 13 5.24 -24.08 -8.33
N SER A 14 4.55 -24.34 -7.22
CA SER A 14 4.65 -23.58 -5.96
C SER A 14 6.12 -23.37 -5.51
N GLU A 15 6.97 -24.35 -5.80
CA GLU A 15 8.41 -24.36 -5.48
C GLU A 15 9.23 -23.27 -6.22
N ASN A 16 8.77 -22.78 -7.37
CA ASN A 16 9.47 -21.74 -8.13
C ASN A 16 8.99 -20.32 -7.78
N GLN A 17 7.80 -20.17 -7.20
CA GLN A 17 7.26 -18.87 -6.78
C GLN A 17 7.63 -18.50 -5.34
N ASP A 18 7.81 -19.49 -4.45
CA ASP A 18 8.42 -19.26 -3.15
C ASP A 18 9.84 -18.66 -3.31
N LYS A 19 10.56 -19.00 -4.38
CA LYS A 19 11.85 -18.37 -4.74
C LYS A 19 11.74 -16.88 -5.07
N ARG A 20 10.60 -16.43 -5.64
CA ARG A 20 10.32 -15.00 -5.92
C ARG A 20 10.05 -14.22 -4.63
N CYS A 21 9.50 -14.89 -3.60
CA CYS A 21 9.32 -14.35 -2.26
C CYS A 21 10.59 -14.51 -1.37
N ASN A 22 11.59 -15.28 -1.82
CA ASN A 22 12.87 -15.49 -1.12
C ASN A 22 13.95 -14.44 -1.46
N ALA A 23 13.57 -13.32 -2.06
CA ALA A 23 14.44 -12.16 -2.10
C ALA A 23 14.39 -11.47 -0.72
N ARG A 24 15.22 -11.98 0.20
CA ARG A 24 15.68 -11.38 1.46
C ARG A 24 14.75 -10.37 2.14
N ASP A 25 14.36 -10.70 3.37
CA ASP A 25 14.24 -9.74 4.47
C ASP A 25 15.26 -8.62 4.31
N THR A 26 14.81 -7.46 3.84
CA THR A 26 15.55 -6.22 3.88
C THR A 26 14.56 -5.08 3.76
N SER A 27 13.89 -4.79 4.86
CA SER A 27 13.74 -3.39 5.22
C SER A 27 14.65 -3.25 6.45
N GLU A 28 15.84 -2.65 6.44
CA GLU A 28 16.32 -1.49 5.66
C GLU A 28 15.26 -0.38 5.49
N ASN A 29 14.22 -0.39 6.32
CA ASN A 29 13.42 0.81 6.59
C ASN A 29 14.12 1.73 7.61
N GLU A 30 15.37 1.42 7.98
CA GLU A 30 16.06 2.09 9.08
C GLU A 30 16.48 3.54 8.79
N GLN A 31 16.31 4.08 7.58
CA GLN A 31 16.75 5.46 7.30
C GLN A 31 15.90 6.26 6.29
N ARG A 32 14.76 5.76 5.80
CA ARG A 32 13.91 6.56 4.90
C ARG A 32 12.99 7.46 5.69
N GLN A 33 13.34 8.75 5.74
CA GLN A 33 12.45 9.78 6.26
C GLN A 33 11.37 10.10 5.23
N PHE A 34 10.12 10.09 5.67
CA PHE A 34 8.99 10.54 4.87
C PHE A 34 8.58 11.94 5.31
N PHE A 35 8.37 12.83 4.34
CA PHE A 35 7.92 14.19 4.59
C PHE A 35 6.48 14.35 4.14
N CYS A 36 5.67 14.98 4.98
CA CYS A 36 4.29 15.28 4.68
C CYS A 36 4.21 16.26 3.48
N PRO A 37 3.55 15.89 2.37
CA PRO A 37 3.45 16.74 1.19
C PRO A 37 2.54 17.97 1.38
N VAL A 38 1.79 18.02 2.49
CA VAL A 38 0.89 19.14 2.84
C VAL A 38 1.61 20.15 3.72
N CYS A 39 2.21 19.71 4.83
CA CYS A 39 2.78 20.62 5.83
C CYS A 39 4.31 20.55 5.97
N GLY A 40 4.99 19.71 5.18
CA GLY A 40 6.44 19.61 5.11
C GLY A 40 7.13 18.88 6.26
N LYS A 41 6.39 18.49 7.31
CA LYS A 41 6.95 17.85 8.51
C LYS A 41 7.30 16.37 8.29
N VAL A 42 8.25 15.87 9.06
CA VAL A 42 8.60 14.45 9.09
C VAL A 42 7.43 13.62 9.65
N ILE A 43 7.22 12.45 9.04
CA ILE A 43 6.30 11.41 9.54
C ILE A 43 7.15 10.22 9.98
N GLY A 44 7.10 9.90 11.27
CA GLY A 44 7.82 8.77 11.82
C GLY A 44 7.16 7.44 11.48
N VAL A 45 7.95 6.37 11.54
CA VAL A 45 7.51 5.00 11.28
C VAL A 45 6.24 4.60 12.06
N PRO A 46 6.06 4.96 13.34
CA PRO A 46 4.83 4.61 14.08
C PRO A 46 3.55 5.24 13.53
N HIS A 47 3.67 6.30 12.74
CA HIS A 47 2.55 7.04 12.16
C HIS A 47 2.42 6.82 10.64
N LEU A 48 3.23 5.95 10.07
CA LEU A 48 3.07 5.47 8.70
C LEU A 48 2.13 4.26 8.67
N PRO A 49 1.38 4.06 7.58
CA PRO A 49 0.57 2.87 7.43
C PRO A 49 1.44 1.62 7.36
N ASP A 50 1.03 0.59 8.07
CA ASP A 50 1.69 -0.71 8.11
C ASP A 50 0.92 -1.78 7.32
N ILE A 51 1.54 -2.94 7.15
CA ILE A 51 0.93 -4.06 6.42
C ILE A 51 -0.39 -4.51 7.05
N GLN A 52 -0.48 -4.46 8.39
CA GLN A 52 -1.66 -4.90 9.11
C GLN A 52 -2.84 -3.96 8.82
N SER A 53 -2.68 -2.65 8.98
CA SER A 53 -3.71 -1.65 8.72
C SER A 53 -4.15 -1.59 7.26
N VAL A 54 -3.25 -1.83 6.31
CA VAL A 54 -3.57 -1.70 4.87
C VAL A 54 -4.10 -3.00 4.25
N VAL A 55 -3.51 -4.14 4.59
CA VAL A 55 -3.80 -5.43 3.93
C VAL A 55 -4.72 -6.32 4.76
N THR A 56 -4.51 -6.38 6.08
CA THR A 56 -5.27 -7.29 6.96
C THR A 56 -6.57 -6.65 7.45
N ASP A 57 -6.47 -5.42 7.96
CA ASP A 57 -7.57 -4.68 8.58
C ASP A 57 -8.22 -3.71 7.58
N GLY A 58 -7.49 -3.36 6.51
CA GLY A 58 -8.00 -2.55 5.41
C GLY A 58 -9.15 -3.25 4.68
N TRP A 59 -10.11 -2.47 4.21
CA TRP A 59 -11.42 -2.85 3.64
C TRP A 59 -11.45 -3.92 2.53
N TYR A 60 -10.32 -4.51 2.12
CA TYR A 60 -10.28 -5.70 1.25
C TYR A 60 -10.96 -6.92 1.88
N ASN A 61 -11.23 -6.92 3.18
CA ASN A 61 -11.90 -8.02 3.88
C ASN A 61 -13.42 -7.90 4.04
N GLU A 62 -14.06 -6.78 3.70
CA GLU A 62 -15.54 -6.70 3.74
C GLU A 62 -16.22 -7.44 2.57
N GLN A 63 -15.47 -7.66 1.49
CA GLN A 63 -15.88 -8.49 0.36
C GLN A 63 -14.83 -9.60 0.22
N LYS A 64 -15.24 -10.84 -0.06
CA LYS A 64 -14.38 -12.05 -0.12
C LYS A 64 -13.40 -12.03 -1.32
N THR A 65 -12.77 -10.90 -1.59
CA THR A 65 -11.91 -10.64 -2.74
C THR A 65 -10.46 -10.69 -2.28
N ARG A 66 -9.66 -11.57 -2.88
CA ARG A 66 -8.24 -11.73 -2.55
C ARG A 66 -7.37 -11.43 -3.76
N ILE A 67 -6.32 -10.64 -3.56
CA ILE A 67 -5.26 -10.42 -4.56
C ILE A 67 -4.27 -11.58 -4.43
N ILE A 68 -4.01 -12.28 -5.52
CA ILE A 68 -3.08 -13.43 -5.58
C ILE A 68 -2.13 -13.29 -6.77
N ASP A 69 -0.91 -13.82 -6.62
CA ASP A 69 0.16 -13.87 -7.63
C ASP A 69 0.32 -12.56 -8.42
N SER A 70 0.33 -11.43 -7.70
CA SER A 70 0.25 -10.10 -8.29
C SER A 70 1.17 -9.13 -7.57
N GLN A 71 1.71 -8.19 -8.34
CA GLN A 71 2.32 -6.98 -7.81
C GLN A 71 1.36 -5.82 -8.05
N VAL A 72 1.06 -5.06 -7.00
CA VAL A 72 0.07 -3.98 -7.05
C VAL A 72 0.61 -2.69 -6.44
N LEU A 73 0.04 -1.58 -6.86
CA LEU A 73 0.21 -0.29 -6.21
C LEU A 73 -1.07 0.04 -5.44
N LEU A 74 -0.96 0.15 -4.12
CA LEU A 74 -2.05 0.53 -3.24
C LEU A 74 -1.96 2.02 -2.95
N HIS A 75 -3.07 2.72 -3.10
CA HIS A 75 -3.23 4.10 -2.64
C HIS A 75 -4.00 4.03 -1.33
N HIS A 76 -3.34 4.31 -0.23
CA HIS A 76 -3.94 4.25 1.10
C HIS A 76 -3.97 5.65 1.72
N GLU A 77 -5.17 6.15 1.97
CA GLU A 77 -5.38 7.43 2.63
C GLU A 77 -5.36 7.26 4.14
N PHE A 78 -4.64 8.14 4.83
CA PHE A 78 -4.54 8.14 6.29
C PHE A 78 -4.35 9.57 6.83
N PRO A 79 -4.82 9.83 8.06
CA PRO A 79 -4.70 11.15 8.66
C PRO A 79 -3.29 11.41 9.18
N HIS A 80 -2.73 12.57 8.84
CA HIS A 80 -1.54 13.10 9.48
C HIS A 80 -1.95 14.08 10.60
N TYR A 81 -1.76 13.66 11.85
CA TYR A 81 -2.18 14.40 13.03
C TYR A 81 -1.05 14.64 14.05
N TYR A 82 0.14 14.09 13.85
CA TYR A 82 1.27 14.19 14.80
C TYR A 82 2.45 14.95 14.21
N ASP A 83 3.02 15.86 14.98
CA ASP A 83 4.24 16.61 14.66
C ASP A 83 5.41 16.00 15.42
N GLU A 84 6.18 15.14 14.75
CA GLU A 84 7.33 14.44 15.33
C GLU A 84 8.44 15.40 15.80
N GLU A 85 8.63 16.51 15.08
CA GLU A 85 9.68 17.48 15.39
C GLU A 85 9.38 18.26 16.67
N LYS A 86 8.10 18.44 16.99
CA LYS A 86 7.64 19.21 18.16
C LYS A 86 6.99 18.36 19.23
N ASP A 87 6.98 17.04 19.06
CA ASP A 87 6.40 16.06 19.99
C ASP A 87 4.97 16.43 20.42
N ARG A 88 4.10 16.74 19.45
CA ARG A 88 2.74 17.20 19.73
C ARG A 88 1.75 16.93 18.61
N ILE A 89 0.46 16.97 18.94
CA ILE A 89 -0.63 16.90 17.96
C ILE A 89 -0.65 18.20 17.11
N LEU A 90 -0.85 18.04 15.80
CA LEU A 90 -1.06 19.13 14.87
C LEU A 90 -2.36 19.87 15.18
N LYS A 91 -2.31 21.21 15.13
CA LYS A 91 -3.51 22.03 15.27
C LYS A 91 -4.52 21.74 14.15
N ASP A 92 -4.02 21.54 12.93
CA ASP A 92 -4.82 21.25 11.74
C ASP A 92 -4.38 19.89 11.17
N SER A 93 -5.06 18.82 11.55
CA SER A 93 -4.88 17.50 10.95
C SER A 93 -5.35 17.49 9.50
N HIS A 94 -4.70 16.70 8.66
CA HIS A 94 -5.04 16.61 7.25
C HIS A 94 -4.72 15.23 6.71
N ASP A 95 -5.52 14.79 5.74
CA ASP A 95 -5.33 13.50 5.12
C ASP A 95 -4.25 13.56 4.04
N ILE A 96 -3.51 12.46 3.93
CA ILE A 96 -2.50 12.23 2.92
C ILE A 96 -2.61 10.81 2.40
N THR A 97 -2.10 10.58 1.19
CA THR A 97 -2.12 9.25 0.57
C THR A 97 -0.71 8.67 0.53
N ALA A 98 -0.54 7.47 1.08
CA ALA A 98 0.62 6.64 0.84
C ALA A 98 0.46 5.86 -0.47
N VAL A 99 1.48 5.90 -1.33
CA VAL A 99 1.59 5.02 -2.49
C VAL A 99 2.47 3.85 -2.08
N ILE A 100 1.88 2.66 -2.01
CA ILE A 100 2.50 1.46 -1.45
C ILE A 100 2.66 0.43 -2.56
N ARG A 101 3.87 -0.10 -2.71
CA ARG A 101 4.10 -1.30 -3.52
C ARG A 101 3.84 -2.52 -2.64
N ALA A 102 2.89 -3.35 -3.06
CA ALA A 102 2.62 -4.63 -2.42
C ALA A 102 2.82 -5.78 -3.42
N GLN A 103 3.36 -6.89 -2.96
CA GLN A 103 3.48 -8.12 -3.74
C GLN A 103 2.81 -9.27 -3.00
N PHE A 104 1.93 -9.98 -3.71
CA PHE A 104 1.16 -11.10 -3.19
C PHE A 104 1.61 -12.40 -3.84
N ASN A 105 1.79 -13.44 -3.04
CA ASN A 105 2.07 -14.79 -3.54
C ASN A 105 0.78 -15.48 -4.03
N PHE A 106 0.89 -16.71 -4.55
CA PHE A 106 -0.28 -17.50 -5.01
C PHE A 106 -1.25 -17.86 -3.87
N LYS A 107 -0.75 -17.93 -2.63
CA LYS A 107 -1.61 -18.11 -1.46
C LYS A 107 -2.38 -16.84 -1.16
N GLY A 108 -1.93 -15.67 -1.65
CA GLY A 108 -2.47 -14.35 -1.38
C GLY A 108 -1.94 -13.73 -0.10
N ASP A 109 -0.77 -14.14 0.36
CA ASP A 109 -0.04 -13.49 1.45
C ASP A 109 0.81 -12.36 0.85
N CYS A 110 0.82 -11.20 1.52
CA CYS A 110 1.64 -10.07 1.13
C CYS A 110 3.08 -10.27 1.62
N CYS A 111 4.02 -10.45 0.69
CA CYS A 111 5.43 -10.74 0.98
C CYS A 111 6.37 -9.56 0.75
N VAL A 112 5.90 -8.50 0.08
CA VAL A 112 6.63 -7.22 -0.05
C VAL A 112 5.66 -6.10 0.28
N PHE A 113 6.08 -5.16 1.12
CA PHE A 113 5.30 -3.98 1.49
C PHE A 113 6.22 -2.77 1.64
N ASP A 114 6.22 -1.90 0.63
CA ASP A 114 7.09 -0.73 0.60
C ASP A 114 6.29 0.55 0.37
N ILE A 115 6.40 1.51 1.29
CA ILE A 115 5.91 2.87 1.06
C ILE A 115 6.88 3.53 0.08
N LEU A 116 6.38 3.86 -1.11
CA LEU A 116 7.20 4.48 -2.16
C LEU A 116 7.28 5.99 -2.00
N LYS A 117 6.15 6.63 -1.67
CA LYS A 117 6.02 8.08 -1.49
C LYS A 117 4.72 8.44 -0.78
N LEU A 118 4.68 9.68 -0.31
CA LEU A 118 3.47 10.35 0.16
C LEU A 118 3.01 11.39 -0.87
N GLN A 119 1.70 11.52 -1.02
CA GLN A 119 1.08 12.55 -1.87
C GLN A 119 -0.10 13.20 -1.16
N LYS A 120 -0.48 14.41 -1.60
CA LYS A 120 -1.72 15.05 -1.14
C LYS A 120 -2.90 14.19 -1.58
N VAL A 121 -3.96 14.17 -0.78
CA VAL A 121 -5.22 13.57 -1.23
C VAL A 121 -5.67 14.30 -2.48
N SER A 122 -5.80 13.55 -3.57
CA SER A 122 -6.46 14.04 -4.77
C SER A 122 -7.95 14.15 -4.44
N LEU A 123 -8.39 15.34 -4.03
CA LEU A 123 -9.81 15.70 -4.09
C LEU A 123 -10.27 15.32 -5.48
N GLY A 124 -11.24 14.41 -5.57
CA GLY A 124 -11.88 14.09 -6.82
C GLY A 124 -12.18 15.41 -7.50
N VAL A 125 -11.65 15.59 -8.72
CA VAL A 125 -12.13 16.68 -9.55
C VAL A 125 -13.61 16.37 -9.71
N ASP A 126 -14.45 17.11 -8.99
CA ASP A 126 -15.87 17.21 -9.31
C ASP A 126 -15.90 17.63 -10.76
N HIS A 127 -15.98 16.65 -11.66
CA HIS A 127 -16.43 16.89 -13.00
C HIS A 127 -17.90 17.22 -12.81
N GLY A 128 -18.16 18.49 -12.48
CA GLY A 128 -19.42 19.16 -12.71
C GLY A 128 -19.69 19.06 -14.20
N ILE A 129 -20.17 17.90 -14.62
CA ILE A 129 -20.84 17.71 -15.89
C ILE A 129 -22.25 18.24 -15.65
N THR A 130 -22.51 19.33 -16.37
CA THR A 130 -23.79 20.02 -16.66
C THR A 130 -24.47 20.80 -15.55
#